data_AF-A0A1B6FSN5-F1
#
_entry.id   AF-A0A1B6FSN5-F1
#
_cell.length_a   1.000
_cell.length_b   1.000
_cell.length_c   1.000
_cell.angle_alpha   90.00
_cell.angle_beta   90.00
_cell.angle_gamma   90.00
#
_symmetry.space_group_name_H-M   'P 1'
#
loop_
_entity.id
_entity.type
_entity.pdbx_description
1 polymer ?
#
loop_
_entity_poly.entity_id
_entity_poly.type
_entity_poly.pdbx_seq_one_letter_code
_entity_poly.pdbx_strand_id
1 'polypeptide(L)'
;RTGRLAVLQVDKKPPSQILAPGAFTQLSLPLNLYIGGVPNFDMVSPKVKVRTSFVGCIQKVVINNQPLRILAEALAGVNVDNCPHPCVARPCGEHAHCVPHHEAYKCQCERHCQDINAITTSSTASFTGKTFLHYTDPDILHRIVSDKVSISMKFRTSASSGLLLWSGGPEQTRGV
;
A
#
# COMPACT_ATOMS: atom_id res chain seq x y z
N ARG A 1 6.11 8.69 -23.57
CA ARG A 1 6.64 9.66 -24.56
C ARG A 1 5.70 9.64 -25.77
N THR A 2 5.38 10.80 -26.32
CA THR A 2 4.55 10.92 -27.52
C THR A 2 5.25 11.88 -28.49
N GLY A 3 5.75 11.35 -29.62
CA GLY A 3 6.59 12.13 -30.53
C GLY A 3 7.82 12.70 -29.82
N ARG A 4 7.95 14.03 -29.79
CA ARG A 4 9.05 14.73 -29.10
C ARG A 4 8.81 14.98 -27.61
N LEU A 5 7.59 14.79 -27.11
CA LEU A 5 7.25 15.03 -25.71
C LEU A 5 7.63 13.83 -24.85
N ALA A 6 8.59 14.04 -23.95
CA ALA A 6 8.91 13.13 -22.86
C ALA A 6 8.22 13.61 -21.58
N VAL A 7 7.63 12.68 -20.84
CA VAL A 7 6.99 12.91 -19.56
C VAL A 7 7.60 11.95 -18.56
N LEU A 8 8.12 12.47 -17.47
CA LEU A 8 8.64 11.70 -16.33
C LEU A 8 7.83 12.06 -15.09
N GLN A 9 7.33 11.04 -14.41
CA GLN A 9 6.63 11.20 -13.15
C GLN A 9 7.30 10.32 -12.11
N VAL A 10 7.56 10.92 -10.94
CA VAL A 10 8.06 10.22 -9.77
C VAL A 10 6.99 10.32 -8.70
N ASP A 11 6.56 9.18 -8.18
CA ASP A 11 5.46 9.08 -7.22
C ASP A 11 4.17 9.75 -7.73
N LYS A 12 3.49 10.46 -6.84
CA LYS A 12 2.27 11.24 -7.12
C LYS A 12 2.57 12.72 -7.34
N LYS A 13 3.83 13.09 -7.60
CA LYS A 13 4.22 14.48 -7.85
C LYS A 13 3.81 14.89 -9.28
N PRO A 14 3.62 16.19 -9.53
CA PRO A 14 3.35 16.69 -10.88
C PRO A 14 4.41 16.18 -11.88
N PRO A 15 3.98 15.73 -13.08
CA PRO A 15 4.91 15.20 -14.06
C PRO A 15 5.83 16.28 -14.61
N SER A 16 7.12 15.94 -14.73
CA SER A 16 8.11 16.75 -15.43
C SER A 16 8.02 16.47 -16.93
N GLN A 17 7.98 17.53 -17.74
CA GLN A 17 7.82 17.43 -19.19
C GLN A 17 9.00 18.08 -19.91
N ILE A 18 9.53 17.41 -20.92
CA ILE A 18 10.64 17.90 -21.73
C ILE A 18 10.35 17.60 -23.21
N LEU A 19 10.70 18.54 -24.08
CA LEU A 19 10.64 18.35 -25.52
C LEU A 19 12.03 18.04 -26.07
N ALA A 20 12.15 16.94 -26.83
CA ALA A 20 13.40 16.63 -27.51
C ALA A 20 13.73 17.70 -28.57
N PRO A 21 15.01 18.13 -28.68
CA PRO A 21 15.43 19.09 -29.68
C PRO A 21 15.38 18.50 -31.10
N GLY A 22 15.31 19.38 -32.11
CA GLY A 22 15.24 18.97 -33.52
C GLY A 22 13.85 18.53 -34.00
N ALA A 23 13.77 18.07 -35.24
CA ALA A 23 12.51 17.75 -35.93
C ALA A 23 12.07 16.28 -35.82
N PHE A 24 12.96 15.38 -35.40
CA PHE A 24 12.66 13.94 -35.36
C PHE A 24 11.68 13.58 -34.24
N THR A 25 10.59 12.91 -34.61
CA THR A 25 9.54 12.46 -33.67
C THR A 25 9.69 11.00 -33.28
N GLN A 26 10.36 10.18 -34.11
CA GLN A 26 10.59 8.75 -33.85
C GLN A 26 11.93 8.51 -33.17
N LEU A 27 12.02 7.42 -32.42
CA LEU A 27 13.26 6.94 -31.79
C LEU A 27 13.43 5.48 -32.15
N SER A 28 14.52 5.16 -32.84
CA SER A 28 14.93 3.79 -33.14
C SER A 28 15.97 3.35 -32.13
N LEU A 29 15.71 2.24 -31.43
CA LEU A 29 16.62 1.65 -30.43
C LEU A 29 17.03 0.26 -30.92
N PRO A 30 18.02 0.15 -31.83
CA PRO A 30 18.44 -1.13 -32.39
C PRO A 30 19.29 -1.96 -31.41
N LEU A 31 19.71 -1.37 -30.29
CA LEU A 31 20.57 -2.00 -29.28
C LEU A 31 19.72 -2.64 -28.16
N ASN A 32 20.33 -3.58 -27.44
CA ASN A 32 19.74 -4.24 -26.28
C ASN A 32 19.31 -3.22 -25.20
N LEU A 33 18.22 -3.52 -24.50
CA LEU A 33 17.79 -2.79 -23.31
C LEU A 33 18.59 -3.26 -22.09
N TYR A 34 19.13 -2.31 -21.33
CA TYR A 34 19.84 -2.56 -20.08
C TYR A 34 19.07 -1.94 -18.90
N ILE A 35 18.96 -2.68 -17.79
CA ILE A 35 18.32 -2.23 -16.55
C ILE A 35 19.34 -2.35 -15.42
N GLY A 36 19.43 -1.34 -14.56
CA GLY A 36 20.34 -1.32 -13.41
C GLY A 36 21.78 -0.91 -13.73
N GLY A 37 22.32 -1.26 -14.91
CA GLY A 37 23.67 -0.86 -15.32
C GLY A 37 24.02 -1.36 -16.70
N VAL A 38 25.26 -1.11 -17.15
CA VAL A 38 25.79 -1.59 -18.44
C VAL A 38 27.14 -2.30 -18.22
N PRO A 39 27.54 -3.23 -19.10
CA PRO A 39 28.83 -3.92 -18.99
C PRO A 39 30.04 -2.98 -19.12
N ASN A 40 29.94 -1.96 -19.97
CA ASN A 40 30.93 -0.91 -20.12
C ASN A 40 30.24 0.46 -20.28
N PHE A 41 30.66 1.47 -19.52
CA PHE A 41 30.11 2.83 -19.58
C PHE A 41 30.58 3.65 -20.79
N ASP A 42 31.61 3.19 -21.51
CA ASP A 42 32.05 3.80 -22.79
C ASP A 42 30.97 3.71 -23.88
N MET A 43 30.07 2.73 -23.75
CA MET A 43 28.92 2.53 -24.64
C MET A 43 27.83 3.60 -24.46
N VAL A 44 27.83 4.26 -23.29
CA VAL A 44 26.79 5.21 -22.91
C VAL A 44 27.17 6.59 -23.39
N SER A 45 26.24 7.27 -24.08
CA SER A 45 26.45 8.61 -24.64
C SER A 45 27.26 9.54 -23.71
N PRO A 46 28.26 10.28 -24.23
CA PRO A 46 29.02 11.27 -23.47
C PRO A 46 28.15 12.32 -22.76
N LYS A 47 26.94 12.57 -23.27
CA LYS A 47 25.98 13.53 -22.71
C LYS A 47 25.34 13.06 -21.39
N VAL A 48 25.41 11.77 -21.07
CA VAL A 48 24.92 11.23 -19.80
C VAL A 48 26.00 11.44 -18.73
N LYS A 49 25.67 12.18 -17.67
CA LYS A 49 26.63 12.50 -16.60
C LYS A 49 26.87 11.34 -15.63
N VAL A 50 25.93 10.39 -15.56
CA VAL A 50 26.00 9.25 -14.64
C VAL A 50 26.89 8.15 -15.23
N ARG A 51 27.87 7.69 -14.45
CA ARG A 51 28.86 6.67 -14.84
C ARG A 51 28.97 5.52 -13.83
N THR A 52 27.93 5.32 -13.03
CA THR A 52 27.84 4.27 -12.01
C THR A 52 26.55 3.48 -12.19
N SER A 53 26.59 2.19 -11.86
CA SER A 53 25.39 1.34 -11.86
C SER A 53 24.46 1.70 -10.70
N PHE A 54 23.17 1.43 -10.88
CA PHE A 54 22.15 1.52 -9.85
C PHE A 54 22.38 0.44 -8.79
N VAL A 55 22.24 0.84 -7.52
CA VAL A 55 22.30 -0.05 -6.36
C VAL A 55 20.98 0.08 -5.61
N GLY A 56 20.18 -0.98 -5.59
CA GLY A 56 18.85 -0.99 -4.98
C GLY A 56 17.95 -2.06 -5.60
N CYS A 57 16.65 -1.95 -5.35
CA CYS A 57 15.66 -2.91 -5.82
C CYS A 57 14.78 -2.35 -6.94
N ILE A 58 14.48 -3.19 -7.93
CA ILE A 58 13.54 -2.90 -9.01
C ILE A 58 12.51 -4.02 -9.04
N GLN A 59 11.29 -3.73 -8.60
CA GLN A 59 10.25 -4.76 -8.41
C GLN A 59 9.33 -4.91 -9.63
N LYS A 60 9.00 -3.80 -10.31
CA LYS A 60 8.01 -3.79 -11.40
C LYS A 60 8.47 -2.93 -12.56
N VAL A 61 8.53 -3.53 -13.74
CA VAL A 61 8.83 -2.85 -15.00
C VAL A 61 7.69 -3.11 -15.98
N VAL A 62 7.19 -2.05 -16.62
CA VAL A 62 6.13 -2.12 -17.63
C VAL A 62 6.61 -1.34 -18.84
N ILE A 63 6.62 -1.98 -20.01
CA ILE A 63 7.02 -1.38 -21.27
C ILE A 63 5.82 -1.44 -22.21
N ASN A 64 5.38 -0.29 -22.72
CA ASN A 64 4.21 -0.20 -23.60
C ASN A 64 2.98 -0.96 -23.06
N ASN A 65 2.66 -0.74 -21.78
CA ASN A 65 1.56 -1.40 -21.06
C ASN A 65 1.71 -2.93 -20.85
N GLN A 66 2.83 -3.54 -21.25
CA GLN A 66 3.11 -4.95 -20.99
C GLN A 66 4.09 -5.10 -19.81
N PRO A 67 3.76 -5.91 -18.80
CA PRO A 67 4.67 -6.17 -17.69
C PRO A 67 5.85 -7.02 -18.16
N LEU A 68 7.07 -6.58 -17.81
CA LEU A 68 8.31 -7.31 -18.08
C LEU A 68 8.66 -8.20 -16.88
N ARG A 69 8.89 -9.49 -17.12
CA ARG A 69 9.36 -10.43 -16.10
C ARG A 69 10.88 -10.32 -15.98
N ILE A 70 11.35 -9.30 -15.26
CA ILE A 70 12.75 -8.84 -15.17
C ILE A 70 13.77 -10.00 -15.13
N LEU A 71 13.59 -11.00 -14.28
CA LEU A 71 14.54 -12.12 -14.15
C LEU A 71 14.31 -13.24 -15.18
N ALA A 72 13.05 -13.52 -15.55
CA ALA A 72 12.73 -14.65 -16.41
C ALA A 72 12.94 -14.35 -17.91
N GLU A 73 12.88 -13.07 -18.29
CA GLU A 73 13.01 -12.60 -19.68
C GLU A 73 14.39 -11.96 -19.94
N ALA A 74 15.29 -11.92 -18.95
CA ALA A 74 16.65 -11.43 -19.13
C ALA A 74 17.48 -12.41 -19.96
N LEU A 75 18.22 -11.88 -20.94
CA LEU A 75 19.20 -12.66 -21.70
C LEU A 75 20.43 -13.03 -20.85
N ALA A 76 20.83 -12.16 -19.93
CA ALA A 76 21.94 -12.36 -18.99
C ALA A 76 21.87 -11.31 -17.86
N GLY A 77 22.57 -11.58 -16.75
CA GLY A 77 22.75 -10.65 -15.63
C GLY A 77 24.00 -11.02 -14.83
N VAL A 78 24.61 -10.04 -14.17
CA VAL A 78 25.81 -10.22 -13.34
C VAL A 78 25.55 -9.60 -11.97
N ASN A 79 25.86 -10.33 -10.89
CA ASN A 79 25.67 -9.90 -9.50
C ASN A 79 24.23 -9.41 -9.22
N VAL A 80 23.22 -10.15 -9.69
CA VAL A 80 21.80 -9.84 -9.46
C VAL A 80 21.29 -10.72 -8.33
N ASP A 81 21.07 -10.10 -7.16
CA ASP A 81 20.51 -10.77 -5.99
C ASP A 81 19.01 -10.51 -5.84
N ASN A 82 18.34 -11.37 -5.07
CA ASN A 82 16.97 -11.12 -4.67
C ASN A 82 16.92 -9.94 -3.69
N CYS A 83 16.04 -8.97 -3.96
CA CYS A 83 15.77 -7.91 -3.01
C CYS A 83 15.14 -8.50 -1.72
N PRO A 84 15.70 -8.21 -0.52
CA PRO A 84 15.12 -8.68 0.72
C PRO A 84 13.78 -8.00 0.97
N HIS A 85 12.71 -8.78 1.12
CA HIS A 85 11.42 -8.27 1.56
C HIS A 85 11.37 -8.20 3.09
N PRO A 86 10.75 -7.19 3.73
CA PRO A 86 10.66 -7.09 5.19
C PRO A 86 10.16 -8.37 5.90
N CYS A 87 9.31 -9.16 5.24
CA CYS A 87 8.84 -10.45 5.77
C CYS A 87 9.94 -11.47 6.07
N VAL A 88 11.13 -11.36 5.45
CA VAL A 88 12.26 -12.25 5.73
C VAL A 88 12.71 -12.14 7.20
N ALA A 89 12.59 -10.97 7.81
CA ALA A 89 12.90 -10.75 9.23
C ALA A 89 11.82 -11.29 10.19
N ARG A 90 10.77 -11.94 9.68
CA ARG A 90 9.61 -12.44 10.44
C ARG A 90 9.00 -11.37 11.39
N PRO A 91 8.62 -10.18 10.87
CA PRO A 91 8.20 -9.05 11.71
C PRO A 91 6.85 -9.27 12.42
N CYS A 92 6.06 -10.26 11.99
CA CYS A 92 4.73 -10.54 12.54
C CYS A 92 4.74 -11.49 13.75
N GLY A 93 5.93 -11.97 14.18
CA GLY A 93 6.06 -12.97 15.23
C GLY A 93 5.65 -14.39 14.77
N GLU A 94 5.57 -15.31 15.72
CA GLU A 94 5.31 -16.74 15.44
C GLU A 94 3.87 -17.03 15.02
N HIS A 95 2.91 -16.24 15.51
CA HIS A 95 1.50 -16.58 15.36
C HIS A 95 0.83 -15.93 14.15
N ALA A 96 1.41 -14.91 13.51
CA ALA A 96 0.80 -14.21 12.38
C ALA A 96 1.61 -14.38 11.09
N HIS A 97 0.90 -14.60 9.99
CA HIS A 97 1.50 -14.78 8.69
C HIS A 97 1.85 -13.42 8.06
N CYS A 98 3.12 -13.23 7.69
CA CYS A 98 3.55 -12.02 6.99
C CYS A 98 3.18 -12.11 5.51
N VAL A 99 2.26 -11.24 5.07
CA VAL A 99 1.83 -11.13 3.68
C VAL A 99 2.53 -9.93 3.02
N PRO A 100 3.37 -10.15 2.00
CA PRO A 100 4.00 -9.08 1.24
C PRO A 100 2.99 -8.14 0.57
N HIS A 101 3.24 -6.84 0.64
CA HIS A 101 2.43 -5.83 -0.01
C HIS A 101 3.30 -4.68 -0.55
N HIS A 102 3.81 -4.84 -1.78
CA HIS A 102 4.80 -3.96 -2.40
C HIS A 102 6.10 -3.89 -1.57
N GLU A 103 6.51 -2.69 -1.14
CA GLU A 103 7.65 -2.45 -0.24
C GLU A 103 7.26 -2.62 1.24
N ALA A 104 5.97 -2.85 1.53
CA ALA A 104 5.43 -3.00 2.88
C ALA A 104 4.94 -4.43 3.12
N TYR A 105 4.47 -4.70 4.33
CA TYR A 105 3.89 -5.98 4.70
C TYR A 105 2.61 -5.80 5.51
N LYS A 106 1.77 -6.82 5.50
CA LYS A 106 0.61 -6.93 6.39
C LYS A 106 0.73 -8.24 7.18
N CYS A 107 0.45 -8.18 8.47
CA CYS A 107 0.35 -9.39 9.29
C CYS A 107 -1.09 -9.89 9.23
N GLN A 108 -1.28 -11.10 8.73
CA GLN A 108 -2.57 -11.76 8.69
C GLN A 108 -2.65 -12.82 9.79
N CYS A 109 -3.65 -12.68 10.64
CA CYS A 109 -3.90 -13.55 11.78
C CYS A 109 -4.99 -14.58 11.43
N GLU A 110 -4.70 -15.88 11.56
CA GLU A 110 -5.71 -16.94 11.40
C GLU A 110 -6.32 -17.30 12.75
N ARG A 111 -7.39 -16.59 13.14
CA ARG A 111 -8.36 -16.86 14.25
C ARG A 111 -7.82 -17.17 15.66
N HIS A 112 -6.52 -17.40 15.84
CA HIS A 112 -5.85 -17.84 17.08
C HIS A 112 -4.54 -17.09 17.36
N CYS A 113 -4.28 -15.99 16.65
CA CYS A 113 -3.33 -15.00 17.16
C CYS A 113 -4.05 -14.28 18.29
N GLN A 114 -4.08 -14.90 19.47
CA GLN A 114 -4.38 -14.16 20.68
C GLN A 114 -3.44 -12.98 20.72
N ASP A 115 -4.07 -11.84 20.57
CA ASP A 115 -3.68 -10.52 20.96
C ASP A 115 -2.43 -10.44 21.85
N ILE A 116 -1.27 -10.31 21.23
CA ILE A 116 -0.07 -9.74 21.88
C ILE A 116 0.39 -8.54 21.05
N ASN A 117 -0.53 -7.75 20.46
CA ASN A 117 -0.22 -6.43 19.88
C ASN A 117 -1.43 -5.52 19.55
N ALA A 118 -2.63 -5.72 20.10
CA ALA A 118 -3.66 -4.67 20.17
C ALA A 118 -3.54 -3.81 21.44
N ILE A 119 -2.50 -4.01 22.24
CA ILE A 119 -2.11 -3.10 23.33
C ILE A 119 -0.76 -2.46 23.03
N THR A 120 -0.64 -1.82 21.87
CA THR A 120 0.19 -0.61 21.74
C THR A 120 -0.51 0.30 20.73
N THR A 121 -1.42 1.22 21.04
CA THR A 121 -1.71 1.98 22.27
C THR A 121 -2.97 2.80 21.99
N SER A 122 -4.17 2.22 22.00
CA SER A 122 -5.41 3.01 22.15
C SER A 122 -6.59 2.09 22.36
N SER A 123 -7.03 1.98 23.61
CA SER A 123 -8.38 1.55 24.01
C SER A 123 -9.48 2.52 23.52
N THR A 124 -9.23 3.25 22.44
CA THR A 124 -10.10 4.27 21.85
C THR A 124 -10.44 3.81 20.44
N ALA A 125 -11.66 3.34 20.26
CA ALA A 125 -12.18 3.04 18.94
C ALA A 125 -12.29 4.35 18.13
N SER A 126 -11.73 4.37 16.92
CA SER A 126 -11.88 5.50 15.99
C SER A 126 -13.02 5.22 15.03
N PHE A 127 -13.93 6.18 14.89
CA PHE A 127 -15.12 6.06 14.05
C PHE A 127 -15.02 7.01 12.85
N THR A 128 -15.25 6.48 11.64
CA THR A 128 -15.10 7.23 10.38
C THR A 128 -16.45 7.71 9.81
N GLY A 129 -17.52 7.66 10.62
CA GLY A 129 -18.89 8.02 10.22
C GLY A 129 -19.64 6.92 9.47
N LYS A 130 -18.97 5.84 9.06
CA LYS A 130 -19.58 4.62 8.46
C LYS A 130 -19.29 3.33 9.24
N THR A 131 -18.64 3.47 10.39
CA THR A 131 -18.22 2.38 11.28
C THR A 131 -19.10 2.39 12.51
N PHE A 132 -19.46 1.22 13.01
CA PHE A 132 -20.24 1.06 14.23
C PHE A 132 -19.75 -0.15 15.03
N LEU A 133 -20.02 -0.15 16.33
CA LEU A 133 -19.88 -1.31 17.20
C LEU A 133 -21.29 -1.77 17.56
N HIS A 134 -21.60 -3.02 17.24
CA HIS A 134 -22.89 -3.62 17.51
C HIS A 134 -22.73 -4.73 18.54
N TYR A 135 -23.52 -4.66 19.60
CA TYR A 135 -23.50 -5.62 20.70
C TYR A 135 -24.78 -6.45 20.65
N THR A 136 -24.65 -7.75 20.42
CA THR A 136 -25.76 -8.73 20.43
C THR A 136 -25.70 -9.65 21.64
N ASP A 137 -24.71 -9.46 22.50
CA ASP A 137 -24.49 -10.29 23.67
C ASP A 137 -25.65 -10.08 24.67
N PRO A 138 -26.35 -11.16 25.07
CA PRO A 138 -27.55 -11.04 25.91
C PRO A 138 -27.24 -10.44 27.29
N ASP A 139 -26.05 -10.68 27.86
CA ASP A 139 -25.68 -10.14 29.16
C ASP A 139 -25.40 -8.63 29.08
N ILE A 140 -24.78 -8.18 27.98
CA ILE A 140 -24.59 -6.74 27.71
C ILE A 140 -25.94 -6.06 27.48
N LEU A 141 -26.82 -6.68 26.72
CA LEU A 141 -28.15 -6.13 26.43
C LEU A 141 -29.03 -6.09 27.68
N HIS A 142 -28.98 -7.11 28.54
CA HIS A 142 -29.72 -7.12 29.81
C HIS A 142 -29.32 -5.97 30.74
N ARG A 143 -28.05 -5.52 30.71
CA ARG A 143 -27.59 -4.35 31.48
C ARG A 143 -28.19 -3.04 31.00
N ILE A 144 -28.60 -2.96 29.73
CA ILE A 144 -29.23 -1.77 29.12
C ILE A 144 -30.75 -1.79 29.30
N VAL A 145 -31.35 -2.97 29.50
CA VAL A 145 -32.81 -3.15 29.64
C VAL A 145 -33.26 -3.18 31.13
N SER A 146 -32.33 -3.02 32.06
CA SER A 146 -32.60 -2.97 33.51
C SER A 146 -33.33 -1.67 33.93
N ASP A 147 -33.97 -1.70 35.12
CA ASP A 147 -34.67 -0.58 35.75
C ASP A 147 -33.76 0.63 36.05
N LYS A 148 -32.45 0.42 36.13
CA LYS A 148 -31.45 1.47 36.34
C LYS A 148 -30.27 1.30 35.39
N VAL A 149 -30.10 2.27 34.50
CA VAL A 149 -29.01 2.31 33.52
C VAL A 149 -28.15 3.55 33.75
N SER A 150 -26.85 3.37 33.90
CA SER A 150 -25.87 4.46 33.94
C SER A 150 -24.79 4.23 32.89
N ILE A 151 -24.69 5.15 31.93
CA ILE A 151 -23.73 5.09 30.83
C ILE A 151 -22.86 6.35 30.87
N SER A 152 -21.55 6.15 31.02
CA SER A 152 -20.56 7.23 31.02
C SER A 152 -19.54 6.99 29.91
N MET A 153 -19.36 7.96 29.02
CA MET A 153 -18.45 7.87 27.87
C MET A 153 -17.66 9.16 27.66
N LYS A 154 -16.45 9.04 27.10
CA LYS A 154 -15.60 10.17 26.68
C LYS A 154 -15.36 10.07 25.18
N PHE A 155 -15.60 11.15 24.45
CA PHE A 155 -15.44 11.19 23.00
C PHE A 155 -14.78 12.48 22.54
N ARG A 156 -14.21 12.46 21.34
CA ARG A 156 -13.70 13.63 20.62
C ARG A 156 -14.16 13.52 19.17
N THR A 157 -14.70 14.61 18.64
CA THR A 157 -15.17 14.66 17.24
C THR A 157 -14.76 15.97 16.60
N SER A 158 -14.56 15.95 15.28
CA SER A 158 -14.39 17.13 14.44
C SER A 158 -15.63 17.44 13.60
N ALA A 159 -16.65 16.57 13.64
CA ALA A 159 -17.91 16.77 12.94
C ALA A 159 -18.86 17.62 13.79
N SER A 160 -19.67 18.47 13.14
CA SER A 160 -20.65 19.33 13.82
C SER A 160 -21.87 18.57 14.34
N SER A 161 -22.14 17.37 13.83
CA SER A 161 -23.20 16.47 14.31
C SER A 161 -22.82 15.00 14.10
N GLY A 162 -23.39 14.11 14.91
CA GLY A 162 -23.16 12.66 14.82
C GLY A 162 -23.83 11.88 15.94
N LEU A 163 -24.20 10.63 15.65
CA LEU A 163 -24.81 9.71 16.63
C LEU A 163 -23.72 9.03 17.47
N LEU A 164 -23.81 9.16 18.80
CA LEU A 164 -22.84 8.56 19.74
C LEU A 164 -23.29 7.22 20.29
N LEU A 165 -24.57 7.11 20.66
CA LEU A 165 -25.17 5.90 21.19
C LEU A 165 -26.63 5.85 20.78
N TRP A 166 -27.10 4.66 20.41
CA TRP A 166 -28.51 4.39 20.17
C TRP A 166 -28.83 3.00 20.70
N SER A 167 -29.95 2.92 21.41
CA SER A 167 -30.55 1.67 21.86
C SER A 167 -32.06 1.79 21.62
N GLY A 168 -32.60 0.92 20.78
CA GLY A 168 -34.01 0.86 20.47
C GLY A 168 -34.55 -0.55 20.69
N GLY A 169 -35.83 -0.65 21.01
CA GLY A 169 -36.53 -1.93 20.92
C GLY A 169 -36.76 -2.33 19.46
N PRO A 170 -37.15 -3.59 19.19
CA PRO A 170 -37.58 -3.98 17.85
C PRO A 170 -38.68 -3.03 17.37
N GLU A 171 -38.51 -2.49 16.16
CA GLU A 171 -39.53 -1.69 15.51
C GLU A 171 -40.78 -2.56 15.35
N GLN A 172 -41.81 -2.31 16.14
CA GLN A 172 -43.10 -2.92 15.89
C GLN A 172 -43.75 -2.15 14.74
N THR A 173 -43.29 -2.39 13.51
CA THR A 173 -44.01 -1.99 12.31
C THR A 173 -45.32 -2.78 12.24
N ARG A 174 -46.36 -2.07 12.66
CA ARG A 174 -47.80 -2.32 12.60
C ARG A 174 -48.24 -3.37 11.56
N GLY A 175 -48.94 -4.40 12.05
CA GLY A 175 -49.96 -5.09 11.29
C GLY A 175 -51.34 -4.54 11.66
N VAL A 176 -51.97 -3.88 10.69
CA VAL A 176 -53.37 -3.38 10.59
C VAL A 176 -53.81 -2.32 11.60
#